data_AF-A0A975BFB0-F1
#
_entry.id   AF-A0A975BFB0-F1
#
_cell.length_a   1.000
_cell.length_b   1.000
_cell.length_c   1.000
_cell.angle_alpha   90.00
_cell.angle_beta   90.00
_cell.angle_gamma   90.00
#
_symmetry.space_group_name_H-M   'P 1'
#
loop_
_entity.id
_entity.type
_entity.pdbx_description
1 polymer ?
#
loop_
_entity_poly.entity_id
_entity_poly.type
_entity_poly.pdbx_seq_one_letter_code
_entity_poly.pdbx_strand_id
1 'polypeptide(L)'
;MSIIEDLRIAVDNYETDNCKTEIVNFEITGGGGTVLNETETFMFRVRVTNQSHLDMKNVTVRVSGTSFADVAFLLIGPFGRSAVSRPFNLDAHQVHTTLFFRGKCKRVTNGTKDIVTARINSWDASFDHILRDHTGAGAAEGKLNKEIHPN
;
A
#
# COMPACT_ATOMS: atom_id res chain seq x y z
N MET A 1 -4.45 8.99 -32.52
CA MET A 1 -3.64 8.47 -31.39
C MET A 1 -3.57 6.97 -31.54
N SER A 2 -2.39 6.39 -31.34
CA SER A 2 -2.16 4.95 -31.53
C SER A 2 -2.55 4.21 -30.25
N ILE A 3 -3.18 3.05 -30.38
CA ILE A 3 -3.52 2.15 -29.27
C ILE A 3 -2.30 1.86 -28.38
N ILE A 4 -1.10 1.82 -28.95
CA ILE A 4 0.15 1.60 -28.20
C ILE A 4 0.49 2.80 -27.31
N GLU A 5 0.24 4.01 -27.80
CA GLU A 5 0.51 5.23 -27.02
C GLU A 5 -0.55 5.41 -25.91
N ASP A 6 -1.80 5.06 -26.20
CA ASP A 6 -2.87 5.07 -25.20
C ASP A 6 -2.62 4.02 -24.10
N LEU A 7 -2.13 2.83 -24.45
CA LEU A 7 -1.71 1.80 -23.50
C LEU A 7 -0.53 2.28 -22.64
N ARG A 8 0.46 2.94 -23.26
CA ARG A 8 1.64 3.47 -22.55
C ARG A 8 1.23 4.53 -21.52
N ILE A 9 0.37 5.47 -21.90
CA ILE A 9 -0.14 6.52 -21.01
C ILE A 9 -0.98 5.92 -19.87
N ALA A 10 -1.81 4.90 -20.16
CA ALA A 10 -2.59 4.20 -19.15
C ALA A 10 -1.70 3.48 -18.13
N VAL A 11 -0.58 2.90 -18.57
CA VAL A 11 0.41 2.27 -17.67
C VAL A 11 1.21 3.31 -16.89
N ASP A 12 1.60 4.42 -17.52
CA ASP A 12 2.43 5.47 -16.88
C ASP A 12 1.67 6.18 -15.73
N ASN A 13 0.36 6.36 -15.84
CA ASN A 13 -0.47 6.98 -14.78
C ASN A 13 -1.11 5.97 -13.81
N TYR A 14 -0.82 4.68 -13.99
CA TYR A 14 -1.60 3.60 -13.38
C TYR A 14 -1.64 3.64 -11.85
N GLU A 15 -0.50 3.90 -11.22
CA GLU A 15 -0.35 3.93 -9.77
C GLU A 15 -1.22 5.03 -9.12
N THR A 16 -1.46 6.12 -9.84
CA THR A 16 -2.16 7.29 -9.31
C THR A 16 -3.67 7.15 -9.48
N ASP A 17 -4.10 6.59 -10.61
CA ASP A 17 -5.53 6.53 -10.95
C ASP A 17 -6.22 5.24 -10.47
N ASN A 18 -5.46 4.15 -10.31
CA ASN A 18 -6.05 2.82 -10.09
C ASN A 18 -5.49 2.08 -8.86
N CYS A 19 -4.58 2.69 -8.11
CA CYS A 19 -4.07 2.14 -6.87
C CYS A 19 -4.23 3.12 -5.72
N LYS A 20 -4.48 2.58 -4.52
CA LYS A 20 -4.61 3.36 -3.30
C LYS A 20 -3.65 2.84 -2.25
N THR A 21 -2.91 3.75 -1.60
CA THR A 21 -2.04 3.43 -0.47
C THR A 21 -2.54 4.07 0.82
N GLU A 22 -2.66 3.28 1.88
CA GLU A 22 -3.15 3.72 3.19
C GLU A 22 -2.21 3.26 4.30
N ILE A 23 -1.94 4.12 5.27
CA ILE A 23 -1.23 3.74 6.49
C ILE A 23 -2.26 3.15 7.46
N VAL A 24 -2.00 1.92 7.92
CA VAL A 24 -2.89 1.14 8.78
C VAL A 24 -2.11 0.54 9.96
N ASN A 25 -2.85 0.08 10.98
CA ASN A 25 -2.29 -0.60 12.15
C ASN A 25 -1.18 0.22 12.83
N PHE A 26 -1.42 1.52 12.99
CA PHE A 26 -0.50 2.40 13.71
C PHE A 26 -0.50 2.08 15.20
N GLU A 27 0.68 1.99 15.79
CA GLU A 27 0.87 1.71 17.21
C GLU A 27 2.11 2.45 17.72
N ILE A 28 2.01 3.02 18.93
CA ILE A 28 3.13 3.63 19.63
C ILE A 28 3.89 2.53 20.37
N THR A 29 5.21 2.47 20.17
CA THR A 29 6.05 1.37 20.68
C THR A 29 7.05 1.84 21.73
N GLY A 30 7.34 3.14 21.79
CA GLY A 30 8.16 3.76 22.83
C GLY A 30 7.29 4.47 23.87
N GLY A 31 7.68 4.42 25.14
CA GLY A 31 7.09 5.27 26.19
C GLY A 31 5.73 4.85 26.76
N GLY A 32 5.00 3.91 26.12
CA GLY A 32 3.77 3.32 26.65
C GLY A 32 2.58 4.28 26.79
N GLY A 33 2.69 5.48 26.23
CA GLY A 33 1.65 6.52 26.27
C GLY A 33 0.66 6.44 25.10
N THR A 34 -0.40 7.25 25.18
CA THR A 34 -1.39 7.46 24.10
C THR A 34 -1.00 8.57 23.13
N VAL A 35 0.09 9.30 23.42
CA VAL A 35 0.60 10.42 22.64
C VAL A 35 2.03 10.13 22.25
N LEU A 36 2.37 10.46 21.00
CA LEU A 36 3.70 10.25 20.45
C LEU A 36 4.62 11.43 20.84
N ASN A 37 5.59 11.17 21.71
CA ASN A 37 6.56 12.17 22.15
C ASN A 37 7.78 12.26 21.22
N GLU A 38 8.58 13.31 21.41
CA GLU A 38 9.88 13.41 20.76
C GLU A 38 10.77 12.22 21.17
N THR A 39 11.60 11.73 20.24
CA THR A 39 12.48 10.56 20.39
C THR A 39 11.81 9.18 20.49
N GLU A 40 10.49 9.13 20.72
CA GLU A 40 9.75 7.86 20.76
C GLU A 40 9.64 7.20 19.40
N THR A 41 9.38 5.89 19.44
CA THR A 41 9.19 5.06 18.27
C THR A 41 7.74 4.63 18.10
N PHE A 42 7.36 4.43 16.85
CA PHE A 42 6.05 3.92 16.46
C PHE A 42 6.21 2.88 15.38
N MET A 43 5.18 2.07 15.18
CA MET A 43 5.10 1.13 14.07
C MET A 43 3.79 1.28 13.32
N PHE A 44 3.80 0.88 12.06
CA PHE A 44 2.63 0.92 11.18
C PHE A 44 2.84 -0.04 10.02
N ARG A 45 1.77 -0.31 9.28
CA ARG A 45 1.81 -1.03 8.01
C ARG A 45 1.25 -0.15 6.91
N VAL A 46 1.61 -0.46 5.67
CA VAL A 46 0.99 0.16 4.50
C VAL A 46 0.10 -0.87 3.83
N ARG A 47 -1.17 -0.53 3.65
CA ARG A 47 -2.14 -1.24 2.83
C ARG A 47 -2.10 -0.67 1.42
N VAL A 48 -1.97 -1.53 0.43
CA VAL A 48 -2.05 -1.20 -0.98
C VAL A 48 -3.26 -1.91 -1.55
N THR A 49 -4.14 -1.15 -2.20
CA THR A 49 -5.33 -1.64 -2.89
C THR A 49 -5.12 -1.42 -4.38
N ASN A 50 -5.17 -2.51 -5.15
CA ASN A 50 -5.18 -2.45 -6.60
C ASN A 50 -6.63 -2.52 -7.07
N GLN A 51 -7.20 -1.41 -7.55
CA GLN A 51 -8.62 -1.34 -7.99
C GLN A 51 -8.78 -1.59 -9.49
N SER A 52 -7.74 -2.12 -10.10
CA SER A 52 -7.53 -2.10 -11.53
C SER A 52 -7.68 -3.49 -12.16
N HIS A 53 -7.56 -3.55 -13.49
CA HIS A 53 -7.62 -4.79 -14.26
C HIS A 53 -6.27 -5.44 -14.56
N LEU A 54 -5.14 -4.83 -14.17
CA LEU A 54 -3.81 -5.41 -14.35
C LEU A 54 -3.31 -6.00 -13.04
N ASP A 55 -2.60 -7.11 -13.19
CA ASP A 55 -1.82 -7.66 -12.12
C ASP A 55 -0.52 -6.86 -11.98
N MET A 56 -0.21 -6.46 -10.76
CA MET A 56 1.06 -5.81 -10.44
C MET A 56 2.01 -6.84 -9.84
N LYS A 57 3.17 -7.03 -10.47
CA LYS A 57 4.23 -7.92 -9.96
C LYS A 57 5.37 -7.10 -9.38
N ASN A 58 6.12 -7.70 -8.45
CA ASN A 58 7.28 -7.07 -7.81
C ASN A 58 7.00 -5.67 -7.21
N VAL A 59 5.78 -5.45 -6.72
CA VAL A 59 5.36 -4.18 -6.11
C VAL A 59 6.21 -3.90 -4.89
N THR A 60 6.81 -2.71 -4.85
CA THR A 60 7.48 -2.19 -3.66
C THR A 60 6.81 -0.91 -3.19
N VAL A 61 6.75 -0.72 -1.88
CA VAL A 61 6.22 0.49 -1.26
C VAL A 61 7.38 1.26 -0.66
N ARG A 62 7.50 2.55 -1.00
CA ARG A 62 8.43 3.48 -0.32
C ARG A 62 7.66 4.26 0.71
N VAL A 63 8.20 4.23 1.92
CA VAL A 63 7.80 5.06 3.03
C VAL A 63 8.87 6.13 3.21
N SER A 64 8.46 7.39 3.33
CA SER A 64 9.36 8.52 3.59
C SER A 64 9.00 9.20 4.90
N GLY A 65 9.99 9.37 5.76
CA GLY A 65 9.87 10.22 6.94
C GLY A 65 9.93 11.69 6.54
N THR A 66 9.18 12.55 7.24
CA THR A 66 9.25 13.99 7.04
C THR A 66 10.33 14.62 7.93
N SER A 67 10.31 15.95 8.12
CA SER A 67 11.19 16.62 9.08
C SER A 67 10.96 16.19 10.53
N PHE A 68 9.83 15.53 10.82
CA PHE A 68 9.40 15.15 12.17
C PHE A 68 9.74 13.71 12.54
N ALA A 69 9.99 12.83 11.57
CA ALA A 69 10.30 11.43 11.84
C ALA A 69 11.25 10.84 10.79
N ASP A 70 12.11 9.93 11.25
CA ASP A 70 12.83 9.01 10.37
C ASP A 70 12.10 7.65 10.38
N VAL A 71 12.29 6.84 9.35
CA VAL A 71 11.62 5.55 9.14
C VAL A 71 12.61 4.42 8.87
N ALA A 72 12.20 3.19 9.16
CA ALA A 72 12.92 1.97 8.86
C ALA A 72 11.93 0.85 8.47
N PHE A 73 12.34 -0.05 7.58
CA PHE A 73 11.57 -1.24 7.25
C PHE A 73 12.02 -2.41 8.14
N LEU A 74 11.07 -3.19 8.66
CA LEU A 74 11.27 -4.29 9.63
C LEU A 74 11.76 -3.84 11.01
N LEU A 75 11.75 -4.80 11.95
CA LEU A 75 12.11 -4.65 13.37
C LEU A 75 13.63 -4.48 13.62
N ILE A 76 14.47 -4.57 12.59
CA ILE A 76 15.93 -4.52 12.74
C ILE A 76 16.49 -3.67 11.59
N GLY A 77 17.28 -2.64 11.92
CA GLY A 77 17.87 -1.71 10.94
C GLY A 77 17.88 -0.25 11.41
N PRO A 78 18.75 0.59 10.83
CA PRO A 78 18.86 2.01 11.18
C PRO A 78 17.67 2.82 10.66
N PHE A 79 17.28 3.85 11.42
CA PHE A 79 16.32 4.84 10.96
C PHE A 79 16.96 5.76 9.92
N GLY A 80 16.22 6.07 8.86
CA GLY A 80 16.65 7.00 7.82
C GLY A 80 15.48 7.78 7.24
N ARG A 81 15.75 8.64 6.26
CA ARG A 81 14.70 9.47 5.63
C ARG A 81 13.66 8.67 4.85
N SER A 82 14.00 7.46 4.42
CA SER A 82 13.11 6.60 3.66
C SER A 82 13.43 5.14 3.87
N ALA A 83 12.41 4.30 3.71
CA ALA A 83 12.51 2.85 3.74
C ALA A 83 11.66 2.25 2.62
N VAL A 84 12.05 1.09 2.11
CA VAL A 84 11.35 0.39 1.03
C VAL A 84 10.94 -1.00 1.52
N SER A 85 9.73 -1.42 1.20
CA SER A 85 9.23 -2.75 1.55
C SER A 85 9.98 -3.85 0.78
N ARG A 86 9.82 -5.09 1.25
CA ARG A 86 10.05 -6.25 0.39
C ARG A 86 9.06 -6.22 -0.79
N PRO A 87 9.46 -6.75 -1.96
CA PRO A 87 8.57 -6.89 -3.09
C PRO A 87 7.44 -7.88 -2.79
N PHE A 88 6.27 -7.62 -3.35
CA PHE A 88 5.13 -8.53 -3.33
C PHE A 88 4.36 -8.46 -4.65
N ASN A 89 3.54 -9.47 -4.92
CA ASN A 89 2.62 -9.45 -6.05
C ASN A 89 1.24 -9.02 -5.56
N LEU A 90 0.53 -8.27 -6.39
CA LEU A 90 -0.80 -7.77 -6.12
C LEU A 90 -1.64 -7.88 -7.39
N ASP A 91 -2.49 -8.89 -7.44
CA ASP A 91 -3.32 -9.14 -8.61
C ASP A 91 -4.42 -8.08 -8.73
N ALA A 92 -5.11 -8.07 -9.87
CA ALA A 92 -6.24 -7.19 -10.14
C ALA A 92 -7.30 -7.28 -9.02
N HIS A 93 -7.87 -6.14 -8.63
CA HIS A 93 -8.91 -6.01 -7.58
C HIS A 93 -8.53 -6.54 -6.18
N GLN A 94 -7.25 -6.76 -5.91
CA GLN A 94 -6.80 -7.27 -4.61
C GLN A 94 -6.27 -6.17 -3.67
N VAL A 95 -6.14 -6.57 -2.41
CA VAL A 95 -5.55 -5.76 -1.33
C VAL A 95 -4.40 -6.52 -0.71
N HIS A 96 -3.27 -5.86 -0.52
CA HIS A 96 -2.13 -6.38 0.24
C HIS A 96 -1.75 -5.44 1.37
N THR A 97 -1.43 -5.99 2.54
CA THR A 97 -0.88 -5.23 3.66
C THR A 97 0.55 -5.66 3.91
N THR A 98 1.46 -4.70 3.82
CA THR A 98 2.90 -4.91 4.03
C THR A 98 3.23 -5.36 5.45
N LEU A 99 4.46 -5.85 5.63
CA LEU A 99 5.06 -6.02 6.95
C LEU A 99 5.26 -4.64 7.63
N PHE A 100 5.55 -4.68 8.93
CA PHE A 100 5.71 -3.45 9.71
C PHE A 100 6.89 -2.58 9.25
N PHE A 101 6.60 -1.29 9.15
CA PHE A 101 7.55 -0.21 9.21
C PHE A 101 7.63 0.32 10.64
N ARG A 102 8.78 0.89 10.98
CA ARG A 102 8.98 1.64 12.21
C ARG A 102 9.30 3.08 11.88
N GLY A 103 8.88 3.98 12.76
CA GLY A 103 9.31 5.37 12.73
C GLY A 103 9.89 5.79 14.07
N LYS A 104 10.76 6.80 14.03
CA LYS A 104 11.33 7.46 15.21
C LYS A 104 11.11 8.96 15.11
N CYS A 105 10.48 9.54 16.10
CA CYS A 105 10.25 10.97 16.19
C CYS A 105 11.57 11.73 16.40
N LYS A 106 11.72 12.84 15.68
CA LYS A 106 12.91 13.69 15.71
C LYS A 106 12.67 15.07 16.27
N ARG A 107 11.41 15.52 16.26
CA ARG A 107 11.03 16.89 16.61
C ARG A 107 9.56 16.93 17.01
N VAL A 108 9.24 17.79 17.98
CA VAL A 108 7.87 18.13 18.34
C VAL A 108 7.12 18.75 17.15
N THR A 109 5.86 18.34 16.98
CA THR A 109 4.91 18.95 16.05
C THR A 109 4.01 19.93 16.81
N ASN A 110 3.97 21.20 16.39
CA ASN A 110 3.01 22.17 16.94
C ASN A 110 1.64 21.97 16.26
N GLY A 111 0.90 20.95 16.70
CA GLY A 111 -0.36 20.50 16.11
C GLY A 111 -0.20 19.32 15.15
N THR A 112 -1.31 18.87 14.55
CA THR A 112 -1.32 17.71 13.64
C THR A 112 -0.53 18.01 12.36
N LYS A 113 0.43 17.14 12.04
CA LYS A 113 1.29 17.22 10.85
C LYS A 113 1.52 15.82 10.30
N ASP A 114 1.78 15.75 9.00
CA ASP A 114 2.21 14.52 8.36
C ASP A 114 3.64 14.19 8.78
N ILE A 115 3.80 13.11 9.55
CA ILE A 115 5.10 12.64 10.03
C ILE A 115 5.74 11.61 9.09
N VAL A 116 4.91 10.92 8.31
CA VAL A 116 5.32 9.87 7.35
C VAL A 116 4.39 9.90 6.15
N THR A 117 4.94 9.65 4.97
CA THR A 117 4.18 9.41 3.74
C THR A 117 4.53 8.04 3.16
N ALA A 118 3.58 7.41 2.49
CA ALA A 118 3.77 6.12 1.83
C ALA A 118 3.24 6.20 0.39
N ARG A 119 3.94 5.57 -0.54
CA ARG A 119 3.52 5.43 -1.94
C ARG A 119 4.08 4.15 -2.57
N ILE A 120 3.47 3.72 -3.66
CA ILE A 120 4.09 2.71 -4.53
C ILE A 120 5.39 3.31 -5.08
N ASN A 121 6.43 2.50 -5.11
CA ASN A 121 7.79 2.89 -5.50
C ASN A 121 8.20 2.31 -6.83
N SER A 122 7.81 1.06 -7.08
CA SER A 122 8.01 0.35 -8.32
C SER A 122 7.04 -0.82 -8.38
N TRP A 123 6.73 -1.25 -9.60
CA TRP A 123 5.99 -2.47 -9.92
C TRP A 123 6.23 -2.79 -11.38
N ASP A 124 5.96 -4.04 -11.74
CA ASP A 124 5.96 -4.52 -13.12
C ASP A 124 4.50 -4.82 -13.52
N ALA A 125 4.07 -4.32 -14.67
CA ALA A 125 2.77 -4.66 -15.23
C ALA A 125 2.80 -6.08 -15.79
N SER A 126 1.92 -6.95 -15.29
CA SER A 126 1.65 -8.23 -15.93
C SER A 126 0.36 -8.14 -16.75
N PHE A 127 0.51 -8.30 -18.06
CA PHE A 127 -0.60 -8.41 -18.99
C PHE A 127 -1.09 -9.85 -19.16
N ASP A 128 -0.55 -10.82 -18.40
CA ASP A 128 -0.95 -12.22 -18.52
C ASP A 128 -2.45 -12.39 -18.35
N HIS A 129 -3.05 -11.68 -17.39
CA HIS A 129 -4.49 -11.70 -17.15
C HIS A 129 -5.28 -11.09 -18.31
N ILE A 130 -4.78 -10.02 -18.95
CA ILE A 130 -5.43 -9.46 -20.14
C ILE A 130 -5.32 -10.45 -21.30
N LEU A 131 -4.11 -10.89 -21.64
CA LEU A 131 -3.81 -11.69 -22.83
C LEU A 131 -4.32 -13.14 -22.75
N ARG A 132 -4.49 -13.70 -21.55
CA ARG A 132 -4.98 -15.09 -21.35
C ARG A 132 -6.46 -15.17 -21.03
N ASP A 133 -7.06 -14.19 -20.36
CA ASP A 133 -8.51 -14.27 -20.01
C ASP A 133 -9.44 -13.97 -21.18
N HIS A 134 -8.90 -13.73 -22.39
CA HIS A 134 -9.70 -13.78 -23.61
C HIS A 134 -10.28 -15.18 -23.88
N THR A 135 -9.80 -16.23 -23.18
CA THR A 135 -10.35 -17.59 -23.23
C THR A 135 -10.70 -18.11 -21.84
N GLY A 136 -11.77 -17.57 -21.26
CA GLY A 136 -12.63 -18.32 -20.33
C GLY A 136 -12.54 -17.98 -18.84
N ALA A 137 -13.37 -17.03 -18.40
CA ALA A 137 -14.08 -17.10 -17.11
C ALA A 137 -15.27 -16.13 -17.16
N GLY A 138 -16.49 -16.65 -17.28
CA GLY A 138 -17.70 -15.87 -17.08
C GLY A 138 -17.76 -15.33 -15.65
N ALA A 139 -18.38 -14.15 -15.48
CA ALA A 139 -18.52 -13.47 -14.20
C ALA A 139 -18.91 -14.44 -13.07
N ALA A 140 -18.15 -14.44 -11.97
CA ALA A 140 -18.57 -15.13 -10.77
C ALA A 140 -19.86 -14.50 -10.24
N GLU A 141 -20.99 -15.20 -10.40
CA GLU A 141 -22.26 -14.83 -9.77
C GLU A 141 -22.15 -14.95 -8.25
N GLY A 142 -22.32 -13.84 -7.53
CA GLY A 142 -22.49 -13.84 -6.08
C GLY A 142 -23.84 -14.44 -5.70
N LYS A 143 -23.85 -15.58 -5.03
CA LYS A 143 -25.08 -16.25 -4.57
C LYS A 143 -25.43 -15.85 -3.14
N LEU A 144 -26.64 -15.36 -2.92
CA LEU A 144 -27.23 -15.16 -1.60
C LEU A 144 -27.91 -16.46 -1.15
N ASN A 145 -27.37 -17.11 -0.11
CA ASN A 145 -28.03 -18.23 0.57
C ASN A 145 -28.65 -17.72 1.88
N LYS A 146 -29.97 -17.83 2.01
CA LYS A 146 -30.76 -17.47 3.20
C LYS A 146 -31.89 -18.48 3.39
N GLU A 147 -32.06 -18.94 4.61
CA GLU A 147 -33.25 -19.71 5.01
C GLU A 147 -34.39 -18.73 5.30
N ILE A 148 -35.58 -18.99 4.74
CA ILE A 148 -36.80 -18.22 4.96
C ILE A 148 -37.81 -19.15 5.64
N HIS A 149 -38.28 -18.76 6.82
CA HIS A 149 -39.31 -19.50 7.55
C HIS A 149 -40.71 -19.00 7.17
N PRO A 150 -41.71 -19.89 7.05
CA PRO A 150 -43.09 -19.49 6.87
C PRO A 150 -43.68 -18.93 8.17
N ASN A 151 -44.64 -18.01 8.03
CA ASN A 151 -45.51 -17.57 9.12
C ASN A 151 -46.49 -18.68 9.52
#